data_AF-A0A1L0GSD2-F1
#
_entry.id   AF-A0A1L0GSD2-F1
#
_cell.length_a   1.000
_cell.length_b   1.000
_cell.length_c   1.000
_cell.angle_alpha   90.00
_cell.angle_beta   90.00
_cell.angle_gamma   90.00
#
_symmetry.space_group_name_H-M   'P 1'
#
loop_
_entity.id
_entity.type
_entity.pdbx_description
1 polymer ?
#
loop_
_entity_poly.entity_id
_entity_poly.type
_entity_poly.pdbx_seq_one_letter_code
_entity_poly.pdbx_strand_id
1 'polypeptide(L)'
;MSTEKSPEPADPISAPTTPVSHTPQTPPDLPPKNAPPLPPRDGKPNFKPIYNMKSLTATILTFRQSELYGSPGMNMYGDIFASTPVEMESRLATAVSDSSEWASIIRDYSDEYIRTNRVHEIEQLVLKGIPASARPLVYLKTMRVRSHIENVSYHSVVKRAKSAQWENACAVESSLPEDVAELLQVYEYCVKEVNTAAQEPDVTTKKFVNGVLPFLVNLPGLGKPEVLALVFKFGALVNRASKDEFYYKCSRAVEDADGDVLLHISKQGVDISEFYKGILLDLFSSGVEQEVLLCILDLIVFEGIDFFVRLIAALFSEHSAKILEAKDDELSNYIFSDKFLLSVSHDTICKATDTEISLIKYENEFQLMSANAISGNDNELSNLKDANEDLMLRISDIRKRIENLKKTQTEILSQSEEYTQRLVAAQKEKKDLSDLAQELQAKYAHLTMKENLNNTIQANKEISSENADLEAQIEEITKKVEGKKQKLEKISNA
;
A
#
# COMPACT_ATOMS: atom_id res chain seq x y z
N MET A 1 1.18 -35.74 -56.45
CA MET A 1 0.28 -34.60 -56.16
C MET A 1 -1.02 -35.20 -55.66
N SER A 2 -1.17 -35.29 -54.34
CA SER A 2 -2.40 -35.77 -53.71
C SER A 2 -2.56 -34.99 -52.41
N THR A 3 -3.52 -34.09 -52.41
CA THR A 3 -4.03 -33.33 -51.27
C THR A 3 -4.78 -34.28 -50.34
N GLU A 4 -4.26 -34.51 -49.13
CA GLU A 4 -4.99 -35.23 -48.10
C GLU A 4 -5.68 -34.21 -47.18
N LYS A 5 -7.02 -34.25 -47.24
CA LYS A 5 -7.99 -33.36 -46.61
C LYS A 5 -8.01 -33.59 -45.09
N SER A 6 -8.10 -32.52 -44.31
CA SER A 6 -8.46 -32.54 -42.90
C SER A 6 -9.78 -33.29 -42.66
N PRO A 7 -9.90 -34.10 -41.60
CA PRO A 7 -11.17 -34.70 -41.22
C PRO A 7 -12.11 -33.66 -40.58
N GLU A 8 -13.37 -33.69 -41.03
CA GLU A 8 -14.50 -32.91 -40.54
C GLU A 8 -14.82 -33.18 -39.05
N PRO A 9 -15.39 -32.19 -38.34
CA PRO A 9 -15.83 -32.35 -36.97
C PRO A 9 -17.09 -33.22 -36.91
N ALA A 10 -17.15 -34.11 -35.90
CA ALA A 10 -18.27 -35.01 -35.68
C ALA A 10 -19.56 -34.25 -35.31
N ASP A 11 -20.66 -34.63 -35.95
CA ASP A 11 -22.01 -34.12 -35.71
C ASP A 11 -22.51 -34.40 -34.27
N PRO A 12 -23.36 -33.52 -33.72
CA PRO A 12 -23.97 -33.71 -32.41
C PRO A 12 -24.99 -34.86 -32.43
N ILE A 13 -24.90 -35.72 -31.41
CA ILE A 13 -25.81 -36.85 -31.18
C ILE A 13 -27.24 -36.30 -31.01
N SER A 14 -28.07 -36.55 -32.02
CA SER A 14 -29.51 -36.25 -32.01
C SER A 14 -30.24 -37.25 -31.11
N ALA A 15 -30.87 -36.77 -30.04
CA ALA A 15 -31.83 -37.56 -29.27
C ALA A 15 -33.15 -37.69 -30.05
N PRO A 16 -33.85 -38.84 -30.01
CA PRO A 16 -35.02 -39.08 -30.85
C PRO A 16 -36.25 -38.33 -30.35
N THR A 17 -36.78 -37.44 -31.19
CA THR A 17 -38.14 -36.90 -31.08
C THR A 17 -39.16 -37.98 -31.44
N THR A 18 -39.91 -38.45 -30.46
CA THR A 18 -41.23 -39.07 -30.68
C THR A 18 -42.30 -38.18 -30.05
N PRO A 19 -43.36 -37.81 -30.78
CA PRO A 19 -44.43 -36.96 -30.26
C PRO A 19 -45.43 -37.83 -29.49
N VAL A 20 -45.45 -37.69 -28.17
CA VAL A 20 -46.50 -38.31 -27.34
C VAL A 20 -47.72 -37.39 -27.37
N SER A 21 -48.76 -37.86 -28.08
CA SER A 21 -50.11 -37.30 -28.04
C SER A 21 -50.70 -37.48 -26.64
N HIS A 22 -50.89 -36.39 -25.90
CA HIS A 22 -51.64 -36.40 -24.65
C HIS A 22 -53.12 -36.17 -24.96
N THR A 23 -53.89 -37.26 -24.96
CA THR A 23 -55.34 -37.23 -24.73
C THR A 23 -55.61 -36.64 -23.33
N PRO A 24 -56.66 -35.81 -23.16
CA PRO A 24 -56.98 -35.24 -21.86
C PRO A 24 -57.55 -36.33 -20.95
N GLN A 25 -56.70 -36.87 -20.08
CA GLN A 25 -57.15 -37.70 -18.97
C GLN A 25 -57.65 -36.79 -17.84
N THR A 26 -58.92 -36.97 -17.49
CA THR A 26 -59.56 -36.45 -16.29
C THR A 26 -58.67 -36.72 -15.06
N PRO A 27 -58.42 -35.73 -14.19
CA PRO A 27 -57.51 -35.92 -13.07
C PRO A 27 -58.06 -37.00 -12.12
N PRO A 28 -57.22 -37.94 -11.64
CA PRO A 28 -57.63 -38.85 -10.58
C PRO A 28 -57.85 -38.07 -9.28
N ASP A 29 -58.92 -38.43 -8.56
CA ASP A 29 -59.34 -37.82 -7.30
C ASP A 29 -58.15 -37.61 -6.34
N LEU A 30 -58.00 -36.36 -5.88
CA LEU A 30 -57.04 -35.96 -4.86
C LEU A 30 -57.25 -36.81 -3.59
N PRO A 31 -56.18 -37.36 -2.98
CA PRO A 31 -56.29 -37.95 -1.66
C PRO A 31 -56.67 -36.86 -0.63
N PRO A 32 -57.40 -37.22 0.43
CA PRO A 32 -57.98 -36.24 1.34
C PRO A 32 -56.90 -35.37 1.99
N LYS A 33 -57.17 -34.07 2.03
CA LYS A 33 -56.43 -33.05 2.80
C LYS A 33 -56.40 -33.45 4.28
N ASN A 34 -55.44 -34.26 4.67
CA ASN A 34 -55.01 -34.40 6.06
C ASN A 34 -53.51 -34.64 6.02
N ALA A 35 -52.77 -33.55 5.78
CA ALA A 35 -51.38 -33.51 6.22
C ALA A 35 -51.36 -33.84 7.72
N PRO A 36 -50.41 -34.65 8.21
CA PRO A 36 -50.29 -34.89 9.64
C PRO A 36 -50.25 -33.53 10.37
N PRO A 37 -50.97 -33.38 11.49
CA PRO A 37 -50.94 -32.12 12.23
C PRO A 37 -49.48 -31.82 12.57
N LEU A 38 -49.04 -30.60 12.25
CA LEU A 38 -47.75 -30.10 12.71
C LEU A 38 -47.69 -30.36 14.22
N PRO A 39 -46.56 -30.88 14.75
CA PRO A 39 -46.44 -31.18 16.17
C PRO A 39 -46.87 -29.96 17.00
N PRO A 40 -47.55 -30.16 18.15
CA PRO A 40 -48.01 -29.07 18.99
C PRO A 40 -46.86 -28.09 19.24
N ARG A 41 -47.13 -26.79 19.07
CA ARG A 41 -46.15 -25.72 19.28
C ARG A 41 -45.85 -25.46 20.77
N ASP A 42 -46.29 -26.36 21.66
CA ASP A 42 -46.08 -26.25 23.10
C ASP A 42 -44.71 -26.82 23.44
N GLY A 43 -43.74 -25.91 23.62
CA GLY A 43 -42.37 -26.24 24.02
C GLY A 43 -41.28 -25.82 23.04
N LYS A 44 -41.57 -25.01 22.02
CA LYS A 44 -40.47 -24.34 21.30
C LYS A 44 -39.70 -23.49 22.32
N PRO A 45 -38.37 -23.61 22.44
CA PRO A 45 -37.59 -22.63 23.19
C PRO A 45 -38.00 -21.27 22.65
N ASN A 46 -38.40 -20.37 23.53
CA ASN A 46 -38.81 -19.02 23.17
C ASN A 46 -37.55 -18.29 22.71
N PHE A 47 -37.17 -18.53 21.46
CA PHE A 47 -35.99 -17.97 20.83
C PHE A 47 -36.33 -16.51 20.57
N LYS A 48 -36.15 -15.67 21.60
CA LYS A 48 -36.14 -14.23 21.44
C LYS A 48 -34.81 -13.90 20.76
N PRO A 49 -34.81 -13.51 19.47
CA PRO A 49 -33.58 -13.13 18.83
C PRO A 49 -33.01 -11.91 19.57
N ILE A 50 -31.69 -11.86 19.72
CA ILE A 50 -31.00 -10.81 20.50
C ILE A 50 -31.25 -9.42 19.89
N TYR A 51 -31.48 -9.37 18.58
CA TYR A 51 -31.93 -8.18 17.86
C TYR A 51 -33.00 -8.53 16.83
N ASN A 52 -33.71 -7.52 16.33
CA ASN A 52 -34.67 -7.65 15.23
C ASN A 52 -34.60 -6.41 14.32
N MET A 53 -35.48 -6.32 13.31
CA MET A 53 -35.51 -5.18 12.36
C MET A 53 -35.72 -3.80 13.00
N LYS A 54 -36.16 -3.73 14.26
CA LYS A 54 -36.37 -2.48 15.01
C LYS A 54 -35.26 -2.22 16.04
N SER A 55 -34.28 -3.11 16.15
CA SER A 55 -33.12 -2.87 16.99
C SER A 55 -32.26 -1.77 16.38
N LEU A 56 -31.60 -1.00 17.25
CA LEU A 56 -30.64 0.03 16.82
C LEU A 56 -29.56 -0.59 15.94
N THR A 57 -29.13 0.15 14.94
CA THR A 57 -28.11 -0.26 13.97
C THR A 57 -26.84 -0.71 14.67
N ALA A 58 -26.35 0.09 15.63
CA ALA A 58 -25.17 -0.22 16.44
C ALA A 58 -25.32 -1.59 17.14
N THR A 59 -26.48 -1.88 17.74
CA THR A 59 -26.74 -3.18 18.38
C THR A 59 -26.63 -4.34 17.39
N ILE A 60 -27.19 -4.19 16.19
CA ILE A 60 -27.15 -5.22 15.14
C ILE A 60 -25.69 -5.45 14.70
N LEU A 61 -24.97 -4.38 14.40
CA LEU A 61 -23.59 -4.41 13.95
C LEU A 61 -22.65 -5.02 14.99
N THR A 62 -22.66 -4.50 16.22
CA THR A 62 -21.77 -4.98 17.29
C THR A 62 -22.03 -6.43 17.66
N PHE A 63 -23.29 -6.84 17.69
CA PHE A 63 -23.62 -8.24 17.95
C PHE A 63 -23.07 -9.17 16.86
N ARG A 64 -23.36 -8.86 15.59
CA ARG A 64 -22.89 -9.66 14.44
C ARG A 64 -21.38 -9.70 14.37
N GLN A 65 -20.72 -8.58 14.65
CA GLN A 65 -19.28 -8.47 14.62
C GLN A 65 -18.62 -9.31 15.74
N SER A 66 -19.20 -9.32 16.94
CA SER A 66 -18.76 -10.18 18.04
C SER A 66 -18.92 -11.67 17.72
N GLU A 67 -20.03 -12.08 17.09
CA GLU A 67 -20.21 -13.45 16.60
C GLU A 67 -19.18 -13.81 15.51
N LEU A 68 -18.95 -12.90 14.55
CA LEU A 68 -18.00 -13.10 13.47
C LEU A 68 -16.59 -13.33 14.01
N TYR A 69 -16.12 -12.53 14.98
CA TYR A 69 -14.80 -12.73 15.61
C TYR A 69 -14.64 -14.09 16.30
N GLY A 70 -15.75 -14.69 16.77
CA GLY A 70 -15.78 -16.04 17.31
C GLY A 70 -15.77 -17.16 16.27
N SER A 71 -15.98 -16.84 14.98
CA SER A 71 -16.07 -17.87 13.94
C SER A 71 -14.71 -18.49 13.61
N PRO A 72 -14.64 -19.78 13.26
CA PRO A 72 -13.38 -20.44 12.89
C PRO A 72 -12.68 -19.75 11.72
N GLY A 73 -13.45 -19.26 10.74
CA GLY A 73 -12.91 -18.56 9.57
C GLY A 73 -12.19 -17.26 9.88
N MET A 74 -12.50 -16.61 11.00
CA MET A 74 -11.81 -15.40 11.48
C MET A 74 -10.57 -15.70 12.32
N ASN A 75 -10.39 -16.94 12.78
CA ASN A 75 -9.26 -17.34 13.62
C ASN A 75 -8.24 -18.19 12.87
N MET A 76 -8.57 -18.70 11.68
CA MET A 76 -7.75 -19.64 10.88
C MET A 76 -6.25 -19.29 10.83
N TYR A 77 -5.88 -18.09 10.37
CA TYR A 77 -4.46 -17.71 10.28
C TYR A 77 -3.82 -17.57 11.67
N GLY A 78 -4.54 -16.99 12.62
CA GLY A 78 -4.08 -16.86 14.00
C GLY A 78 -3.82 -18.22 14.63
N ASP A 79 -4.78 -19.15 14.57
CA ASP A 79 -4.72 -20.46 15.23
C ASP A 79 -3.60 -21.36 14.69
N ILE A 80 -3.28 -21.27 13.39
CA ILE A 80 -2.20 -22.06 12.77
C ILE A 80 -0.83 -21.64 13.31
N PHE A 81 -0.63 -20.33 13.50
CA PHE A 81 0.67 -19.78 13.90
C PHE A 81 0.77 -19.48 15.41
N ALA A 82 -0.36 -19.44 16.12
CA ALA A 82 -0.40 -19.05 17.51
C ALA A 82 0.07 -20.17 18.44
N SER A 83 1.02 -19.83 19.31
CA SER A 83 1.58 -20.75 20.30
C SER A 83 1.71 -20.13 21.69
N THR A 84 1.62 -18.80 21.81
CA THR A 84 1.82 -18.06 23.05
C THR A 84 0.54 -17.32 23.43
N PRO A 85 0.00 -17.46 24.66
CA PRO A 85 -1.18 -16.71 25.10
C PRO A 85 -0.85 -15.23 25.35
N VAL A 86 -1.84 -14.36 25.11
CA VAL A 86 -1.73 -12.92 25.42
C VAL A 86 -1.91 -12.69 26.91
N GLU A 87 -0.96 -12.00 27.56
CA GLU A 87 -1.03 -11.66 28.98
C GLU A 87 -1.83 -10.35 29.21
N MET A 88 -3.15 -10.46 29.25
CA MET A 88 -4.04 -9.28 29.36
C MET A 88 -4.03 -8.63 30.75
N GLU A 89 -4.15 -9.42 31.83
CA GLU A 89 -4.31 -8.90 33.20
C GLU A 89 -3.06 -8.18 33.72
N SER A 90 -1.86 -8.69 33.41
CA SER A 90 -0.60 -8.07 33.83
C SER A 90 -0.40 -6.69 33.19
N ARG A 91 -0.86 -6.51 31.95
CA ARG A 91 -0.79 -5.26 31.18
C ARG A 91 -1.89 -4.27 31.56
N LEU A 92 -3.05 -4.76 31.97
CA LEU A 92 -4.21 -3.94 32.30
C LEU A 92 -3.94 -2.99 33.48
N ALA A 93 -3.24 -3.46 34.51
CA ALA A 93 -2.91 -2.67 35.70
C ALA A 93 -2.12 -1.39 35.38
N THR A 94 -1.26 -1.45 34.35
CA THR A 94 -0.40 -0.34 33.91
C THR A 94 -1.09 0.52 32.85
N ALA A 95 -1.96 -0.07 32.02
CA ALA A 95 -2.53 0.60 30.86
C ALA A 95 -3.76 1.47 31.16
N VAL A 96 -4.48 1.18 32.25
CA VAL A 96 -5.84 1.70 32.48
C VAL A 96 -6.01 2.32 33.87
N SER A 97 -4.94 2.89 34.43
CA SER A 97 -4.95 3.49 35.77
C SER A 97 -6.00 4.60 35.95
N ASP A 98 -6.39 5.28 34.85
CA ASP A 98 -7.31 6.41 34.87
C ASP A 98 -8.69 6.18 34.20
N SER A 99 -9.00 4.98 33.68
CA SER A 99 -10.28 4.72 32.98
C SER A 99 -10.97 3.42 33.42
N SER A 100 -11.80 3.53 34.45
CA SER A 100 -12.53 2.40 35.03
C SER A 100 -13.42 1.64 34.01
N GLU A 101 -13.92 2.34 33.01
CA GLU A 101 -14.84 1.86 31.99
C GLU A 101 -14.14 0.90 31.00
N TRP A 102 -13.00 1.31 30.44
CA TRP A 102 -12.21 0.45 29.54
C TRP A 102 -11.67 -0.78 30.25
N ALA A 103 -11.30 -0.65 31.53
CA ALA A 103 -10.87 -1.79 32.34
C ALA A 103 -12.00 -2.81 32.52
N SER A 104 -13.23 -2.34 32.73
CA SER A 104 -14.42 -3.21 32.80
C SER A 104 -14.65 -3.94 31.48
N ILE A 105 -14.56 -3.24 30.34
CA ILE A 105 -14.78 -3.82 29.00
C ILE A 105 -13.72 -4.88 28.69
N ILE A 106 -12.45 -4.65 29.05
CA ILE A 106 -11.36 -5.59 28.79
C ILE A 106 -11.52 -6.87 29.63
N ARG A 107 -11.95 -6.75 30.90
CA ARG A 107 -12.18 -7.91 31.79
C ARG A 107 -13.44 -8.69 31.45
N ASP A 108 -14.39 -8.06 30.77
CA ASP A 108 -15.66 -8.68 30.41
C ASP A 108 -15.50 -9.62 29.19
N TYR A 109 -15.13 -10.87 29.48
CA TYR A 109 -15.14 -11.97 28.50
C TYR A 109 -16.54 -12.51 28.20
N SER A 110 -17.55 -12.00 28.91
CA SER A 110 -18.93 -12.41 28.74
C SER A 110 -19.64 -11.55 27.68
N ASP A 111 -19.07 -10.42 27.29
CA ASP A 111 -19.68 -9.41 26.42
C ASP A 111 -21.06 -8.98 26.99
N GLU A 112 -21.09 -8.69 28.29
CA GLU A 112 -22.27 -8.29 29.06
C GLU A 112 -22.95 -7.05 28.46
N TYR A 113 -22.16 -6.09 27.96
CA TYR A 113 -22.69 -4.89 27.30
C TYR A 113 -23.56 -5.22 26.07
N ILE A 114 -23.27 -6.31 25.36
CA ILE A 114 -24.09 -6.80 24.25
C ILE A 114 -25.36 -7.46 24.80
N ARG A 115 -25.23 -8.35 25.80
CA ARG A 115 -26.38 -9.09 26.37
C ARG A 115 -27.39 -8.19 27.08
N THR A 116 -26.91 -7.10 27.67
CA THR A 116 -27.72 -6.12 28.40
C THR A 116 -28.19 -4.98 27.50
N ASN A 117 -27.90 -5.02 26.20
CA ASN A 117 -28.27 -4.02 25.21
C ASN A 117 -27.76 -2.60 25.56
N ARG A 118 -26.54 -2.51 26.08
CA ARG A 118 -25.83 -1.26 26.41
C ARG A 118 -24.82 -0.86 25.32
N VAL A 119 -25.02 -1.32 24.09
CA VAL A 119 -24.12 -1.09 22.95
C VAL A 119 -23.94 0.40 22.67
N HIS A 120 -25.02 1.18 22.71
CA HIS A 120 -24.95 2.63 22.49
C HIS A 120 -24.07 3.34 23.54
N GLU A 121 -24.00 2.85 24.78
CA GLU A 121 -23.09 3.43 25.78
C GLU A 121 -21.62 3.20 25.41
N ILE A 122 -21.32 2.07 24.77
CA ILE A 122 -19.97 1.74 24.27
C ILE A 122 -19.64 2.60 23.06
N GLU A 123 -20.57 2.77 22.13
CA GLU A 123 -20.41 3.68 20.98
C GLU A 123 -20.08 5.11 21.46
N GLN A 124 -20.85 5.64 22.42
CA GLN A 124 -20.58 6.94 23.03
C GLN A 124 -19.24 7.00 23.77
N LEU A 125 -18.78 5.88 24.34
CA LEU A 125 -17.46 5.80 24.97
C LEU A 125 -16.33 5.79 23.92
N VAL A 126 -16.52 5.11 22.79
CA VAL A 126 -15.59 5.11 21.65
C VAL A 126 -15.46 6.52 21.06
N LEU A 127 -16.57 7.25 20.91
CA LEU A 127 -16.57 8.63 20.39
C LEU A 127 -15.79 9.61 21.29
N LYS A 128 -15.81 9.38 22.61
CA LYS A 128 -14.98 10.14 23.58
C LYS A 128 -13.49 9.82 23.48
N GLY A 129 -13.15 8.74 22.79
CA GLY A 129 -11.77 8.31 22.54
C GLY A 129 -11.32 7.18 23.46
N ILE A 130 -10.63 6.21 22.84
CA ILE A 130 -9.91 5.17 23.58
C ILE A 130 -8.53 5.71 23.96
N PRO A 131 -8.11 5.66 25.24
CA PRO A 131 -6.75 6.02 25.63
C PRO A 131 -5.71 5.21 24.86
N ALA A 132 -4.63 5.86 24.42
CA ALA A 132 -3.59 5.21 23.62
C ALA A 132 -2.98 3.97 24.30
N SER A 133 -2.82 4.01 25.62
CA SER A 133 -2.35 2.88 26.44
C SER A 133 -3.33 1.71 26.50
N ALA A 134 -4.65 1.97 26.46
CA ALA A 134 -5.70 0.97 26.58
C ALA A 134 -6.10 0.36 25.22
N ARG A 135 -6.03 1.13 24.12
CA ARG A 135 -6.41 0.71 22.76
C ARG A 135 -5.83 -0.64 22.32
N PRO A 136 -4.52 -0.94 22.52
CA PRO A 136 -3.96 -2.27 22.27
C PRO A 136 -4.78 -3.41 22.88
N LEU A 137 -5.13 -3.28 24.16
CA LEU A 137 -5.84 -4.31 24.91
C LEU A 137 -7.30 -4.36 24.47
N VAL A 138 -7.93 -3.22 24.18
CA VAL A 138 -9.30 -3.18 23.64
C VAL A 138 -9.37 -3.92 22.31
N TYR A 139 -8.40 -3.73 21.41
CA TYR A 139 -8.37 -4.40 20.10
C TYR A 139 -8.16 -5.91 20.26
N LEU A 140 -7.15 -6.33 21.03
CA LEU A 140 -6.88 -7.74 21.29
C LEU A 140 -8.10 -8.44 21.92
N LYS A 141 -8.75 -7.79 22.90
CA LYS A 141 -9.96 -8.30 23.55
C LYS A 141 -11.12 -8.42 22.57
N THR A 142 -11.47 -7.32 21.90
CA THR A 142 -12.70 -7.21 21.11
C THR A 142 -12.63 -8.10 19.87
N MET A 143 -11.48 -8.15 19.21
CA MET A 143 -11.24 -9.03 18.06
C MET A 143 -10.97 -10.50 18.45
N ARG A 144 -11.00 -10.81 19.76
CA ARG A 144 -10.79 -12.13 20.36
C ARG A 144 -9.43 -12.75 20.02
N VAL A 145 -8.38 -11.93 19.98
CA VAL A 145 -6.99 -12.39 19.85
C VAL A 145 -6.50 -12.86 21.23
N ARG A 146 -6.55 -14.18 21.45
CA ARG A 146 -6.17 -14.81 22.73
C ARG A 146 -4.73 -15.29 22.77
N SER A 147 -4.14 -15.48 21.60
CA SER A 147 -2.79 -16.01 21.44
C SER A 147 -2.15 -15.43 20.18
N HIS A 148 -0.83 -15.44 20.15
CA HIS A 148 -0.01 -14.98 19.03
C HIS A 148 1.16 -15.95 18.80
N ILE A 149 1.86 -15.74 17.70
CA ILE A 149 3.08 -16.49 17.40
C ILE A 149 4.18 -16.16 18.40
N GLU A 150 4.87 -17.17 18.92
CA GLU A 150 6.04 -16.97 19.78
C GLU A 150 7.14 -16.18 19.06
N ASN A 151 7.87 -15.31 19.77
CA ASN A 151 8.90 -14.45 19.18
C ASN A 151 9.97 -15.22 18.38
N VAL A 152 10.44 -16.37 18.89
CA VAL A 152 11.45 -17.21 18.18
C VAL A 152 10.88 -17.74 16.88
N SER A 153 9.64 -18.24 16.93
CA SER A 153 8.90 -18.74 15.77
C SER A 153 8.63 -17.61 14.77
N TYR A 154 8.29 -16.41 15.24
CA TYR A 154 8.11 -15.23 14.39
C TYR A 154 9.38 -14.91 13.60
N HIS A 155 10.55 -14.86 14.26
CA HIS A 155 11.82 -14.63 13.55
C HIS A 155 12.13 -15.71 12.50
N SER A 156 11.73 -16.96 12.75
CA SER A 156 11.85 -18.03 11.75
C SER A 156 10.95 -17.80 10.52
N VAL A 157 9.73 -17.29 10.74
CA VAL A 157 8.79 -16.91 9.68
C VAL A 157 9.32 -15.72 8.89
N VAL A 158 9.84 -14.68 9.57
CA VAL A 158 10.48 -13.52 8.92
C VAL A 158 11.59 -13.97 7.97
N LYS A 159 12.47 -14.87 8.40
CA LYS A 159 13.54 -15.41 7.55
C LYS A 159 12.99 -16.12 6.32
N ARG A 160 11.97 -16.97 6.50
CA ARG A 160 11.32 -17.68 5.39
C ARG A 160 10.63 -16.73 4.41
N ALA A 161 9.92 -15.73 4.91
CA ALA A 161 9.25 -14.71 4.11
C ALA A 161 10.26 -13.89 3.28
N LYS A 162 11.40 -13.49 3.88
CA LYS A 162 12.50 -12.81 3.18
C LYS A 162 13.10 -13.67 2.07
N SER A 163 13.30 -14.96 2.30
CA SER A 163 13.79 -15.88 1.26
C SER A 163 12.77 -16.07 0.12
N ALA A 164 11.48 -16.17 0.43
CA ALA A 164 10.43 -16.39 -0.58
C ALA A 164 10.21 -15.18 -1.52
N GLN A 165 10.47 -13.95 -1.06
CA GLN A 165 10.40 -12.75 -1.92
C GLN A 165 11.61 -12.61 -2.85
N TRP A 166 12.78 -13.14 -2.48
CA TRP A 166 13.95 -13.14 -3.39
C TRP A 166 13.66 -13.93 -4.68
N GLU A 167 12.81 -14.95 -4.58
CA GLU A 167 12.40 -15.79 -5.72
C GLU A 167 11.28 -15.16 -6.56
N ASN A 168 10.48 -14.27 -5.97
CA ASN A 168 9.34 -13.60 -6.61
C ASN A 168 9.49 -12.08 -6.46
N ALA A 169 10.09 -11.41 -7.44
CA ALA A 169 10.44 -9.98 -7.44
C ALA A 169 9.23 -9.02 -7.24
N CYS A 170 8.63 -8.98 -6.06
CA CYS A 170 7.74 -7.93 -5.58
C CYS A 170 8.55 -7.02 -4.67
N ALA A 171 8.98 -5.88 -5.20
CA ALA A 171 9.60 -4.84 -4.42
C ALA A 171 8.58 -4.28 -3.42
N VAL A 172 8.83 -4.48 -2.13
CA VAL A 172 8.22 -3.65 -1.09
C VAL A 172 8.65 -2.21 -1.38
N GLU A 173 7.70 -1.28 -1.42
CA GLU A 173 8.00 0.13 -1.72
C GLU A 173 9.03 0.65 -0.71
N SER A 174 10.15 1.16 -1.23
CA SER A 174 11.32 1.60 -0.44
C SER A 174 11.06 2.82 0.45
N SER A 175 9.82 3.31 0.50
CA SER A 175 9.34 4.45 1.29
C SER A 175 8.67 4.05 2.61
N LEU A 176 8.38 2.77 2.85
CA LEU A 176 7.70 2.33 4.06
C LEU A 176 8.66 2.18 5.26
N PRO A 177 8.21 2.46 6.50
CA PRO A 177 8.99 2.13 7.70
C PRO A 177 9.35 0.65 7.75
N GLU A 178 10.56 0.33 8.24
CA GLU A 178 11.11 -1.04 8.24
C GLU A 178 10.18 -2.05 8.92
N ASP A 179 9.58 -1.67 10.05
CA ASP A 179 8.66 -2.54 10.79
C ASP A 179 7.35 -2.82 10.04
N VAL A 180 6.83 -1.83 9.32
CA VAL A 180 5.63 -1.97 8.48
C VAL A 180 5.94 -2.87 7.29
N ALA A 181 7.06 -2.64 6.61
CA ALA A 181 7.52 -3.43 5.49
C ALA A 181 7.72 -4.91 5.86
N GLU A 182 8.36 -5.19 7.00
CA GLU A 182 8.55 -6.56 7.50
C GLU A 182 7.23 -7.24 7.83
N LEU A 183 6.31 -6.55 8.52
CA LEU A 183 5.01 -7.12 8.90
C LEU A 183 4.12 -7.41 7.69
N LEU A 184 4.10 -6.54 6.67
CA LEU A 184 3.39 -6.81 5.41
C LEU A 184 3.96 -8.05 4.72
N GLN A 185 5.28 -8.15 4.62
CA GLN A 185 5.96 -9.28 4.02
C GLN A 185 5.61 -10.60 4.74
N VAL A 186 5.63 -10.59 6.07
CA VAL A 186 5.27 -11.75 6.89
C VAL A 186 3.79 -12.11 6.72
N TYR A 187 2.90 -11.11 6.74
CA TYR A 187 1.47 -11.30 6.51
C TYR A 187 1.20 -11.97 5.16
N GLU A 188 1.74 -11.42 4.07
CA GLU A 188 1.55 -11.97 2.73
C GLU A 188 2.08 -13.41 2.61
N TYR A 189 3.25 -13.68 3.20
CA TYR A 189 3.82 -15.01 3.24
C TYR A 189 2.91 -16.00 3.98
N CYS A 190 2.47 -15.65 5.19
CA CYS A 190 1.58 -16.50 5.99
C CYS A 190 0.23 -16.75 5.31
N VAL A 191 -0.36 -15.75 4.66
CA VAL A 191 -1.62 -15.92 3.95
C VAL A 191 -1.47 -16.88 2.77
N LYS A 192 -0.37 -16.77 2.00
CA LYS A 192 -0.07 -17.69 0.89
C LYS A 192 0.18 -19.12 1.36
N GLU A 193 0.89 -19.30 2.47
CA GLU A 193 1.15 -20.63 3.06
C GLU A 193 -0.14 -21.32 3.52
N VAL A 194 -1.09 -20.57 4.08
CA VAL A 194 -2.37 -21.14 4.55
C VAL A 194 -3.33 -21.39 3.38
N ASN A 195 -3.38 -20.50 2.39
CA ASN A 195 -4.26 -20.62 1.22
C ASN A 195 -3.57 -21.26 0.01
N THR A 196 -3.07 -22.49 0.16
CA THR A 196 -2.44 -23.24 -0.95
C THR A 196 -3.39 -23.63 -2.09
N ALA A 197 -4.72 -23.50 -1.90
CA ALA A 197 -5.75 -23.88 -2.87
C ALA A 197 -6.92 -22.87 -3.03
N ALA A 198 -6.85 -21.68 -2.42
CA ALA A 198 -7.93 -20.67 -2.44
C ALA A 198 -7.44 -19.33 -3.01
N GLN A 199 -8.35 -18.55 -3.62
CA GLN A 199 -8.10 -17.21 -4.19
C GLN A 199 -7.13 -16.40 -3.31
N GLU A 200 -6.06 -15.88 -3.91
CA GLU A 200 -5.23 -14.87 -3.26
C GLU A 200 -6.11 -13.74 -2.71
N PRO A 201 -5.71 -13.07 -1.61
CA PRO A 201 -6.40 -11.88 -1.15
C PRO A 201 -6.58 -10.92 -2.32
N ASP A 202 -7.82 -10.47 -2.50
CA ASP A 202 -8.16 -9.48 -3.52
C ASP A 202 -7.40 -8.16 -3.27
N VAL A 203 -7.34 -7.32 -4.30
CA VAL A 203 -6.66 -6.02 -4.23
C VAL A 203 -7.21 -5.16 -3.09
N THR A 204 -8.52 -5.23 -2.83
CA THR A 204 -9.19 -4.50 -1.74
C THR A 204 -8.66 -4.88 -0.37
N THR A 205 -8.54 -6.17 -0.09
CA THR A 205 -7.99 -6.67 1.17
C THR A 205 -6.54 -6.22 1.35
N LYS A 206 -5.72 -6.31 0.30
CA LYS A 206 -4.31 -5.89 0.34
C LYS A 206 -4.18 -4.39 0.65
N LYS A 207 -4.93 -3.53 -0.04
CA LYS A 207 -4.87 -2.07 0.17
C LYS A 207 -5.39 -1.67 1.55
N PHE A 208 -6.49 -2.27 2.01
CA PHE A 208 -7.00 -2.03 3.35
C PHE A 208 -5.98 -2.38 4.44
N VAL A 209 -5.36 -3.57 4.34
CA VAL A 209 -4.30 -4.00 5.28
C VAL A 209 -3.10 -3.06 5.23
N ASN A 210 -2.66 -2.64 4.05
CA ASN A 210 -1.56 -1.68 3.90
C ASN A 210 -1.86 -0.33 4.57
N GLY A 211 -3.11 0.15 4.49
CA GLY A 211 -3.55 1.39 5.13
C GLY A 211 -3.67 1.28 6.65
N VAL A 212 -4.18 0.16 7.18
CA VAL A 212 -4.41 -0.02 8.63
C VAL A 212 -3.12 -0.36 9.38
N LEU A 213 -2.20 -1.11 8.78
CA LEU A 213 -0.99 -1.58 9.47
C LEU A 213 -0.15 -0.46 10.11
N PRO A 214 0.11 0.70 9.46
CA PRO A 214 0.80 1.82 10.08
C PRO A 214 0.18 2.27 11.40
N PHE A 215 -1.15 2.23 11.54
CA PHE A 215 -1.82 2.57 12.80
C PHE A 215 -1.51 1.53 13.88
N LEU A 216 -1.55 0.24 13.53
CA LEU A 216 -1.32 -0.86 14.47
C LEU A 216 0.13 -0.91 14.97
N VAL A 217 1.11 -0.65 14.10
CA VAL A 217 2.54 -0.60 14.48
C VAL A 217 2.82 0.52 15.47
N ASN A 218 2.09 1.63 15.39
CA ASN A 218 2.25 2.78 16.28
C ASN A 218 1.47 2.64 17.61
N LEU A 219 0.72 1.55 17.83
CA LEU A 219 0.03 1.33 19.10
C LEU A 219 1.01 0.92 20.20
N PRO A 220 1.02 1.61 21.35
CA PRO A 220 2.03 1.37 22.37
C PRO A 220 1.87 -0.01 23.01
N GLY A 221 2.99 -0.71 23.19
CA GLY A 221 3.02 -1.97 23.93
C GLY A 221 2.57 -3.20 23.14
N LEU A 222 2.20 -3.09 21.85
CA LEU A 222 2.03 -4.28 21.01
C LEU A 222 3.38 -4.78 20.49
N GLY A 223 3.61 -6.08 20.64
CA GLY A 223 4.72 -6.74 19.94
C GLY A 223 4.38 -7.01 18.46
N LYS A 224 5.40 -7.13 17.59
CA LYS A 224 5.20 -7.52 16.17
C LYS A 224 4.30 -8.76 15.99
N PRO A 225 4.43 -9.84 16.79
CA PRO A 225 3.51 -10.97 16.72
C PRO A 225 2.03 -10.63 16.99
N GLU A 226 1.77 -9.73 17.93
CA GLU A 226 0.42 -9.30 18.29
C GLU A 226 -0.16 -8.39 17.19
N VAL A 227 0.67 -7.50 16.64
CA VAL A 227 0.30 -6.69 15.47
C VAL A 227 -0.06 -7.61 14.29
N LEU A 228 0.75 -8.62 14.00
CA LEU A 228 0.45 -9.59 12.94
C LEU A 228 -0.90 -10.31 13.18
N ALA A 229 -1.19 -10.70 14.41
CA ALA A 229 -2.46 -11.34 14.75
C ALA A 229 -3.67 -10.41 14.50
N LEU A 230 -3.56 -9.13 14.84
CA LEU A 230 -4.58 -8.12 14.52
C LEU A 230 -4.71 -7.91 13.01
N VAL A 231 -3.60 -7.88 12.27
CA VAL A 231 -3.60 -7.73 10.81
C VAL A 231 -4.32 -8.91 10.14
N PHE A 232 -4.12 -10.14 10.61
CA PHE A 232 -4.90 -11.29 10.11
C PHE A 232 -6.40 -11.09 10.33
N LYS A 233 -6.80 -10.52 11.47
CA LYS A 233 -8.22 -10.23 11.75
C LYS A 233 -8.76 -9.19 10.78
N PHE A 234 -8.08 -8.06 10.61
CA PHE A 234 -8.50 -7.00 9.67
C PHE A 234 -8.56 -7.50 8.22
N GLY A 235 -7.54 -8.23 7.78
CA GLY A 235 -7.55 -8.84 6.44
C GLY A 235 -8.70 -9.84 6.27
N ALA A 236 -9.00 -10.65 7.28
CA ALA A 236 -10.13 -11.58 7.24
C ALA A 236 -11.49 -10.87 7.21
N LEU A 237 -11.66 -9.72 7.87
CA LEU A 237 -12.89 -8.93 7.82
C LEU A 237 -13.23 -8.52 6.38
N VAL A 238 -12.27 -7.92 5.69
CA VAL A 238 -12.49 -7.41 4.32
C VAL A 238 -12.58 -8.55 3.31
N ASN A 239 -11.73 -9.57 3.46
CA ASN A 239 -11.72 -10.69 2.52
C ASN A 239 -13.05 -11.46 2.53
N ARG A 240 -13.69 -11.60 3.70
CA ARG A 240 -14.96 -12.34 3.87
C ARG A 240 -16.20 -11.51 3.59
N ALA A 241 -16.05 -10.20 3.38
CA ALA A 241 -17.13 -9.31 3.04
C ALA A 241 -17.65 -9.58 1.62
N SER A 242 -18.98 -9.58 1.45
CA SER A 242 -19.59 -9.47 0.13
C SER A 242 -19.52 -8.02 -0.33
N LYS A 243 -18.69 -7.74 -1.33
CA LYS A 243 -18.44 -6.38 -1.81
C LYS A 243 -19.67 -5.81 -2.51
N ASP A 244 -20.34 -6.61 -3.32
CA ASP A 244 -21.59 -6.21 -3.99
C ASP A 244 -22.72 -5.90 -3.00
N GLU A 245 -22.87 -6.72 -1.97
CA GLU A 245 -23.84 -6.47 -0.91
C GLU A 245 -23.50 -5.18 -0.16
N PHE A 246 -22.22 -4.94 0.12
CA PHE A 246 -21.76 -3.72 0.75
C PHE A 246 -22.06 -2.48 -0.11
N TYR A 247 -21.78 -2.50 -1.42
CA TYR A 247 -22.09 -1.39 -2.33
C TYR A 247 -23.60 -1.14 -2.42
N TYR A 248 -24.40 -2.21 -2.43
CA TYR A 248 -25.85 -2.12 -2.39
C TYR A 248 -26.35 -1.46 -1.09
N LYS A 249 -25.83 -1.90 0.06
CA LYS A 249 -26.14 -1.31 1.38
C LYS A 249 -25.79 0.18 1.41
N CYS A 250 -24.63 0.58 0.86
CA CYS A 250 -24.22 1.98 0.76
C CYS A 250 -25.22 2.80 -0.06
N SER A 251 -25.61 2.32 -1.24
CA SER A 251 -26.58 3.00 -2.09
C SER A 251 -27.93 3.18 -1.41
N ARG A 252 -28.47 2.13 -0.78
CA ARG A 252 -29.72 2.19 -0.02
C ARG A 252 -29.63 3.07 1.22
N ALA A 253 -28.50 3.10 1.90
CA ALA A 253 -28.30 3.96 3.05
C ALA A 253 -28.27 5.45 2.66
N VAL A 254 -27.65 5.79 1.53
CA VAL A 254 -27.72 7.17 1.00
C VAL A 254 -29.16 7.52 0.58
N GLU A 255 -29.89 6.60 -0.04
CA GLU A 255 -31.30 6.80 -0.41
C GLU A 255 -32.20 7.06 0.81
N ASP A 256 -32.08 6.24 1.84
CA ASP A 256 -32.90 6.35 3.06
C ASP A 256 -32.50 7.59 3.89
N ALA A 257 -31.24 8.04 3.82
CA ALA A 257 -30.77 9.25 4.51
C ALA A 257 -31.16 10.54 3.77
N ASP A 258 -30.97 10.60 2.45
CA ASP A 258 -31.31 11.73 1.59
C ASP A 258 -31.65 11.27 0.15
N GLY A 259 -32.92 10.95 -0.07
CA GLY A 259 -33.40 10.45 -1.35
C GLY A 259 -33.31 11.49 -2.48
N ASP A 260 -33.36 12.79 -2.17
CA ASP A 260 -33.24 13.85 -3.17
C ASP A 260 -31.81 13.92 -3.71
N VAL A 261 -30.81 13.75 -2.85
CA VAL A 261 -29.39 13.64 -3.23
C VAL A 261 -29.16 12.48 -4.17
N LEU A 262 -29.60 11.27 -3.81
CA LEU A 262 -29.38 10.10 -4.66
C LEU A 262 -30.11 10.22 -6.01
N LEU A 263 -31.34 10.75 -5.99
CA LEU A 263 -32.13 10.97 -7.19
C LEU A 263 -31.46 11.98 -8.12
N HIS A 264 -30.90 13.06 -7.58
CA HIS A 264 -30.17 14.08 -8.34
C HIS A 264 -28.91 13.50 -8.99
N ILE A 265 -28.09 12.79 -8.24
CA ILE A 265 -26.90 12.08 -8.74
C ILE A 265 -27.28 11.12 -9.88
N SER A 266 -28.33 10.32 -9.66
CA SER A 266 -28.79 9.32 -10.64
C SER A 266 -29.32 9.98 -11.92
N LYS A 267 -30.06 11.10 -11.81
CA LYS A 267 -30.56 11.85 -12.97
C LYS A 267 -29.44 12.42 -13.83
N GLN A 268 -28.29 12.71 -13.23
CA GLN A 268 -27.10 13.21 -13.93
C GLN A 268 -26.20 12.09 -14.47
N GLY A 269 -26.55 10.81 -14.23
CA GLY A 269 -25.80 9.67 -14.72
C GLY A 269 -24.44 9.46 -14.02
N VAL A 270 -24.26 9.98 -12.82
CA VAL A 270 -23.04 9.79 -12.02
C VAL A 270 -23.12 8.45 -11.28
N ASP A 271 -22.21 7.53 -11.61
CA ASP A 271 -22.13 6.22 -10.96
C ASP A 271 -21.27 6.27 -9.70
N ILE A 272 -21.92 6.37 -8.54
CA ILE A 272 -21.27 6.45 -7.23
C ILE A 272 -20.74 5.11 -6.70
N SER A 273 -20.90 4.00 -7.44
CA SER A 273 -20.35 2.71 -7.02
C SER A 273 -18.82 2.73 -6.89
N GLU A 274 -18.13 3.47 -7.77
CA GLU A 274 -16.68 3.66 -7.71
C GLU A 274 -16.24 4.42 -6.45
N PHE A 275 -17.10 5.30 -5.91
CA PHE A 275 -16.82 5.98 -4.64
C PHE A 275 -16.87 4.98 -3.47
N TYR A 276 -17.88 4.10 -3.46
CA TYR A 276 -17.99 3.05 -2.44
C TYR A 276 -16.84 2.04 -2.49
N LYS A 277 -16.34 1.73 -3.69
CA LYS A 277 -15.12 0.93 -3.87
C LYS A 277 -13.90 1.67 -3.31
N GLY A 278 -13.76 2.94 -3.67
CA GLY A 278 -12.64 3.81 -3.26
C GLY A 278 -12.50 3.93 -1.74
N ILE A 279 -13.60 4.02 -0.98
CA ILE A 279 -13.51 4.16 0.47
C ILE A 279 -12.87 2.94 1.15
N LEU A 280 -13.19 1.72 0.69
CA LEU A 280 -12.60 0.48 1.24
C LEU A 280 -11.13 0.34 0.87
N LEU A 281 -10.73 0.86 -0.30
CA LEU A 281 -9.36 0.78 -0.81
C LEU A 281 -8.44 1.79 -0.13
N ASP A 282 -8.87 3.05 -0.06
CA ASP A 282 -7.95 4.17 0.05
C ASP A 282 -8.20 5.05 1.30
N LEU A 283 -9.28 4.84 2.09
CA LEU A 283 -9.57 5.72 3.24
C LEU A 283 -8.40 5.82 4.24
N PHE A 284 -7.81 4.69 4.64
CA PHE A 284 -6.69 4.68 5.59
C PHE A 284 -5.34 5.10 4.98
N SER A 285 -5.29 5.24 3.66
CA SER A 285 -4.15 5.80 2.92
C SER A 285 -4.42 7.23 2.45
N SER A 286 -5.56 7.81 2.83
CA SER A 286 -5.97 9.15 2.44
C SER A 286 -5.31 10.22 3.33
N GLY A 287 -5.47 11.48 2.95
CA GLY A 287 -5.00 12.61 3.76
C GLY A 287 -5.94 13.00 4.92
N VAL A 288 -6.92 12.16 5.28
CA VAL A 288 -7.82 12.42 6.43
C VAL A 288 -6.99 12.46 7.72
N GLU A 289 -7.41 13.29 8.67
CA GLU A 289 -6.73 13.44 9.95
C GLU A 289 -6.57 12.10 10.69
N GLN A 290 -5.37 11.86 11.23
CA GLN A 290 -5.01 10.59 11.85
C GLN A 290 -5.91 10.23 13.04
N GLU A 291 -6.33 11.21 13.83
CA GLU A 291 -7.24 11.00 14.98
C GLU A 291 -8.65 10.57 14.53
N VAL A 292 -9.14 11.15 13.43
CA VAL A 292 -10.41 10.77 12.81
C VAL A 292 -10.35 9.35 12.27
N LEU A 293 -9.26 9.00 11.56
CA LEU A 293 -9.03 7.64 11.07
C LEU A 293 -8.92 6.62 12.21
N LEU A 294 -8.26 6.98 13.32
CA LEU A 294 -8.20 6.13 14.51
C LEU A 294 -9.58 5.91 15.14
N CYS A 295 -10.42 6.94 15.21
CA CYS A 295 -11.79 6.80 15.71
C CYS A 295 -12.66 5.91 14.79
N ILE A 296 -12.52 6.05 13.47
CA ILE A 296 -13.16 5.15 12.49
C ILE A 296 -12.67 3.71 12.69
N LEU A 297 -11.36 3.50 12.88
CA LEU A 297 -10.81 2.18 13.15
C LEU A 297 -11.33 1.59 14.47
N ASP A 298 -11.44 2.42 15.51
CA ASP A 298 -12.02 2.03 16.80
C ASP A 298 -13.47 1.54 16.60
N LEU A 299 -14.29 2.25 15.81
CA LEU A 299 -15.66 1.82 15.49
C LEU A 299 -15.71 0.56 14.61
N ILE A 300 -14.81 0.40 13.63
CA ILE A 300 -14.71 -0.83 12.83
C ILE A 300 -14.37 -2.05 13.70
N VAL A 301 -13.59 -1.87 14.77
CA VAL A 301 -13.29 -2.96 15.71
C VAL A 301 -14.55 -3.41 16.47
N PHE A 302 -15.50 -2.52 16.76
CA PHE A 302 -16.73 -2.88 17.46
C PHE A 302 -17.87 -3.29 16.52
N GLU A 303 -18.06 -2.56 15.42
CA GLU A 303 -19.22 -2.67 14.52
C GLU A 303 -18.90 -3.37 13.19
N GLY A 304 -17.62 -3.55 12.87
CA GLY A 304 -17.19 -4.15 11.62
C GLY A 304 -17.14 -3.17 10.45
N ILE A 305 -16.89 -3.71 9.26
CA ILE A 305 -16.80 -2.91 8.02
C ILE A 305 -18.13 -2.25 7.63
N ASP A 306 -19.26 -2.80 8.08
CA ASP A 306 -20.58 -2.23 7.79
C ASP A 306 -20.80 -0.88 8.50
N PHE A 307 -19.93 -0.49 9.44
CA PHE A 307 -19.89 0.90 9.95
C PHE A 307 -19.70 1.92 8.81
N PHE A 308 -18.95 1.57 7.75
CA PHE A 308 -18.77 2.44 6.59
C PHE A 308 -20.09 2.82 5.91
N VAL A 309 -21.12 1.96 5.98
CA VAL A 309 -22.43 2.26 5.43
C VAL A 309 -23.05 3.49 6.12
N ARG A 310 -22.92 3.57 7.45
CA ARG A 310 -23.38 4.72 8.24
C ARG A 310 -22.53 5.96 7.97
N LEU A 311 -21.21 5.78 7.88
CA LEU A 311 -20.27 6.87 7.58
C LEU A 311 -20.55 7.50 6.21
N ILE A 312 -20.77 6.68 5.19
CA ILE A 312 -21.11 7.15 3.84
C ILE A 312 -22.44 7.91 3.86
N ALA A 313 -23.49 7.37 4.50
CA ALA A 313 -24.77 8.04 4.58
C ALA A 313 -24.66 9.41 5.27
N ALA A 314 -23.93 9.50 6.38
CA ALA A 314 -23.67 10.75 7.08
C ALA A 314 -22.89 11.75 6.23
N LEU A 315 -21.86 11.30 5.51
CA LEU A 315 -21.04 12.14 4.63
C LEU A 315 -21.86 12.75 3.49
N PHE A 316 -22.70 11.95 2.83
CA PHE A 316 -23.58 12.44 1.76
C PHE A 316 -24.64 13.40 2.29
N SER A 317 -25.22 13.11 3.45
CA SER A 317 -26.20 14.00 4.11
C SER A 317 -25.57 15.35 4.48
N GLU A 318 -24.35 15.34 5.04
CA GLU A 318 -23.62 16.56 5.41
C GLU A 318 -23.33 17.46 4.20
N HIS A 319 -23.08 16.87 3.04
CA HIS A 319 -22.80 17.60 1.80
C HIS A 319 -24.01 17.76 0.87
N SER A 320 -25.20 17.40 1.32
CA SER A 320 -26.44 17.39 0.52
C SER A 320 -26.66 18.67 -0.29
N ALA A 321 -26.60 19.84 0.38
CA ALA A 321 -26.82 21.13 -0.27
C ALA A 321 -25.87 21.39 -1.44
N LYS A 322 -24.59 21.02 -1.30
CA LYS A 322 -23.57 21.24 -2.33
C LYS A 322 -23.70 20.24 -3.48
N ILE A 323 -24.09 19.00 -3.19
CA ILE A 323 -24.37 18.00 -4.22
C ILE A 323 -25.57 18.45 -5.06
N LEU A 324 -26.65 18.90 -4.43
CA LEU A 324 -27.86 19.36 -5.12
C LEU A 324 -27.65 20.61 -5.97
N GLU A 325 -26.69 21.46 -5.61
CA GLU A 325 -26.31 22.64 -6.41
C GLU A 325 -25.48 22.27 -7.65
N ALA A 326 -24.57 21.30 -7.52
CA ALA A 326 -23.64 20.91 -8.59
C ALA A 326 -24.34 20.16 -9.75
N LYS A 327 -23.80 20.35 -10.97
CA LYS A 327 -24.34 19.78 -12.22
C LYS A 327 -23.27 19.15 -13.11
N ASP A 328 -23.67 18.12 -13.84
CA ASP A 328 -22.92 17.37 -14.83
C ASP A 328 -21.52 17.00 -14.31
N ASP A 329 -20.47 17.40 -15.03
CA ASP A 329 -19.08 17.13 -14.68
C ASP A 329 -18.66 17.75 -13.33
N GLU A 330 -19.28 18.86 -12.90
CA GLU A 330 -18.97 19.48 -11.60
C GLU A 330 -19.36 18.56 -10.45
N LEU A 331 -20.52 17.91 -10.56
CA LEU A 331 -20.99 16.97 -9.55
C LEU A 331 -20.08 15.74 -9.46
N SER A 332 -19.75 15.16 -10.61
CA SER A 332 -18.83 14.02 -10.70
C SER A 332 -17.46 14.39 -10.12
N ASN A 333 -16.86 15.50 -10.57
CA ASN A 333 -15.58 15.97 -10.07
C ASN A 333 -15.62 16.27 -8.57
N TYR A 334 -16.74 16.75 -8.03
CA TYR A 334 -16.87 16.99 -6.60
C TYR A 334 -16.89 15.69 -5.79
N ILE A 335 -17.77 14.74 -6.14
CA ILE A 335 -17.91 13.46 -5.41
C ILE A 335 -16.60 12.66 -5.44
N PHE A 336 -15.92 12.62 -6.59
CA PHE A 336 -14.65 11.89 -6.75
C PHE A 336 -13.41 12.72 -6.41
N SER A 337 -13.57 13.96 -5.93
CA SER A 337 -12.42 14.73 -5.48
C SER A 337 -11.92 14.24 -4.13
N ASP A 338 -10.62 14.34 -3.91
CA ASP A 338 -10.03 14.14 -2.59
C ASP A 338 -10.73 15.01 -1.53
N LYS A 339 -11.18 16.22 -1.89
CA LYS A 339 -11.85 17.15 -0.96
C LYS A 339 -13.11 16.58 -0.33
N PHE A 340 -13.85 15.72 -1.04
CA PHE A 340 -15.08 15.12 -0.52
C PHE A 340 -14.80 13.99 0.48
N LEU A 341 -13.73 13.22 0.26
CA LEU A 341 -13.30 12.22 1.24
C LEU A 341 -12.55 12.85 2.43
N LEU A 342 -11.74 13.87 2.16
CA LEU A 342 -10.95 14.61 3.15
C LEU A 342 -11.80 15.46 4.10
N SER A 343 -13.08 15.70 3.78
CA SER A 343 -13.99 16.44 4.67
C SER A 343 -14.52 15.60 5.82
N VAL A 344 -14.30 14.28 5.82
CA VAL A 344 -14.68 13.39 6.92
C VAL A 344 -14.04 13.92 8.21
N SER A 345 -14.90 14.30 9.16
CA SER A 345 -14.51 14.90 10.43
C SER A 345 -15.08 14.11 11.61
N HIS A 346 -14.68 14.47 12.84
CA HIS A 346 -15.26 13.89 14.05
C HIS A 346 -16.79 14.14 14.14
N ASP A 347 -17.27 15.28 13.65
CA ASP A 347 -18.72 15.58 13.57
C ASP A 347 -19.44 14.63 12.59
N THR A 348 -18.80 14.32 11.46
CA THR A 348 -19.30 13.32 10.50
C THR A 348 -19.40 11.93 11.14
N ILE A 349 -18.43 11.55 11.99
CA ILE A 349 -18.48 10.29 12.75
C ILE A 349 -19.63 10.31 13.76
N CYS A 350 -19.84 11.42 14.49
CA CYS A 350 -20.96 11.55 15.41
C CYS A 350 -22.31 11.42 14.70
N LYS A 351 -22.48 12.09 13.55
CA LYS A 351 -23.67 11.92 12.71
C LYS A 351 -23.84 10.48 12.22
N ALA A 352 -22.75 9.81 11.87
CA ALA A 352 -22.78 8.39 11.47
C ALA A 352 -23.30 7.51 12.62
N THR A 353 -22.86 7.76 13.86
CA THR A 353 -23.36 7.05 15.05
C THR A 353 -24.81 7.36 15.42
N ASP A 354 -25.37 8.47 14.91
CA ASP A 354 -26.80 8.78 15.04
C ASP A 354 -27.63 8.28 13.84
N THR A 355 -26.97 7.84 12.76
CA THR A 355 -27.64 7.38 11.54
C THR A 355 -28.12 5.94 11.72
N GLU A 356 -29.44 5.77 11.69
CA GLU A 356 -30.11 4.46 11.73
C GLU A 356 -30.39 3.95 10.31
N ILE A 357 -29.86 2.77 9.98
CA ILE A 357 -30.00 2.13 8.68
C ILE A 357 -30.71 0.78 8.79
N SER A 358 -31.56 0.48 7.81
CA SER A 358 -32.32 -0.77 7.79
C SER A 358 -31.49 -1.94 7.25
N LEU A 359 -30.37 -2.27 7.87
CA LEU A 359 -29.40 -3.29 7.39
C LEU A 359 -30.06 -4.61 6.97
N ILE A 360 -30.91 -5.17 7.85
CA ILE A 360 -31.59 -6.46 7.60
C ILE A 360 -32.52 -6.35 6.37
N LYS A 361 -33.17 -5.21 6.16
CA LYS A 361 -34.01 -4.97 4.99
C LYS A 361 -33.14 -4.99 3.72
N TYR A 362 -32.05 -4.24 3.70
CA TYR A 362 -31.16 -4.15 2.53
C TYR A 362 -30.55 -5.52 2.19
N GLU A 363 -30.14 -6.30 3.19
CA GLU A 363 -29.62 -7.66 3.01
C GLU A 363 -30.66 -8.58 2.37
N ASN A 364 -31.89 -8.56 2.88
CA ASN A 364 -32.97 -9.37 2.33
C ASN A 364 -33.31 -8.95 0.90
N GLU A 365 -33.33 -7.64 0.61
CA GLU A 365 -33.55 -7.11 -0.74
C GLU A 365 -32.44 -7.54 -1.70
N PHE A 366 -31.18 -7.42 -1.29
CA PHE A 366 -30.04 -7.87 -2.09
C PHE A 366 -30.10 -9.37 -2.35
N GLN A 367 -30.32 -10.19 -1.31
CA GLN A 367 -30.41 -11.64 -1.47
C GLN A 367 -31.59 -12.06 -2.36
N LEU A 368 -32.74 -11.39 -2.26
CA LEU A 368 -33.89 -11.65 -3.12
C LEU A 368 -33.58 -11.28 -4.59
N MET A 369 -32.94 -10.13 -4.81
CA MET A 369 -32.53 -9.67 -6.14
C MET A 369 -31.51 -10.65 -6.75
N SER A 370 -30.48 -11.00 -5.99
CA SER A 370 -29.44 -11.95 -6.40
C SER A 370 -30.01 -13.34 -6.65
N ALA A 371 -30.89 -13.85 -5.79
CA ALA A 371 -31.54 -15.15 -6.00
C ALA A 371 -32.40 -15.19 -7.28
N ASN A 372 -33.07 -14.09 -7.61
CA ASN A 372 -33.84 -13.98 -8.85
C ASN A 372 -32.96 -13.74 -10.09
N ALA A 373 -31.73 -13.23 -9.90
CA ALA A 373 -30.74 -13.01 -10.95
C ALA A 373 -29.88 -14.25 -11.25
N ILE A 374 -29.95 -15.32 -10.43
CA ILE A 374 -29.23 -16.58 -10.70
C ILE A 374 -29.93 -17.36 -11.84
N SER A 375 -29.71 -16.92 -13.08
CA SER A 375 -29.66 -17.82 -14.23
C SER A 375 -28.21 -18.28 -14.42
N GLY A 376 -27.98 -19.49 -14.94
CA GLY A 376 -26.62 -20.05 -15.06
C GLY A 376 -25.62 -19.16 -15.84
N ASN A 377 -26.11 -18.31 -16.74
CA ASN A 377 -25.28 -17.38 -17.50
C ASN A 377 -24.86 -16.13 -16.69
N ASP A 378 -25.65 -15.73 -15.70
CA ASP A 378 -25.39 -14.51 -14.92
C ASP A 378 -24.30 -14.73 -13.88
N ASN A 379 -24.14 -15.96 -13.36
CA ASN A 379 -23.01 -16.31 -12.50
C ASN A 379 -21.67 -16.28 -13.25
N GLU A 380 -21.64 -16.79 -14.48
CA GLU A 380 -20.44 -16.70 -15.32
C GLU A 380 -20.14 -15.24 -15.68
N LEU A 381 -21.18 -14.45 -15.97
CA LEU A 381 -21.04 -13.02 -16.24
C LEU A 381 -20.54 -12.24 -15.01
N SER A 382 -21.04 -12.55 -13.81
CA SER A 382 -20.59 -11.94 -12.55
C SER A 382 -19.13 -12.27 -12.27
N ASN A 383 -18.75 -13.55 -12.36
CA ASN A 383 -17.35 -13.96 -12.19
C ASN A 383 -16.42 -13.28 -13.21
N LEU A 384 -16.87 -13.13 -14.45
CA LEU A 384 -16.11 -12.41 -15.49
C LEU A 384 -16.05 -10.92 -15.21
N LYS A 385 -17.12 -10.33 -14.67
CA LYS A 385 -17.15 -8.92 -14.25
C LYS A 385 -16.18 -8.69 -13.10
N ASP A 386 -16.20 -9.53 -12.07
CA ASP A 386 -15.28 -9.46 -10.93
C ASP A 386 -13.82 -9.62 -11.37
N ALA A 387 -13.55 -10.59 -12.26
CA ALA A 387 -12.21 -10.78 -12.83
C ALA A 387 -11.78 -9.56 -13.67
N ASN A 388 -12.70 -8.98 -14.45
CA ASN A 388 -12.42 -7.79 -15.24
C ASN A 388 -12.20 -6.55 -14.36
N GLU A 389 -12.96 -6.39 -13.27
CA GLU A 389 -12.77 -5.33 -12.29
C GLU A 389 -11.42 -5.46 -11.58
N ASP A 390 -11.03 -6.68 -11.14
CA ASP A 390 -9.70 -6.94 -10.57
C ASP A 390 -8.60 -6.61 -11.59
N LEU A 391 -8.79 -6.97 -12.85
CA LEU A 391 -7.85 -6.61 -13.93
C LEU A 391 -7.79 -5.10 -14.16
N MET A 392 -8.91 -4.39 -14.13
CA MET A 392 -8.95 -2.93 -14.27
C MET A 392 -8.25 -2.23 -13.11
N LEU A 393 -8.44 -2.70 -11.88
CA LEU A 393 -7.70 -2.23 -10.70
C LEU A 393 -6.19 -2.49 -10.86
N ARG A 394 -5.79 -3.68 -11.30
CA ARG A 394 -4.38 -3.99 -11.61
C ARG A 394 -3.82 -3.08 -12.70
N ILE A 395 -4.59 -2.77 -13.74
CA ILE A 395 -4.18 -1.84 -14.80
C ILE A 395 -3.97 -0.44 -14.23
N SER A 396 -4.88 0.03 -13.37
CA SER A 396 -4.75 1.33 -12.68
C SER A 396 -3.47 1.37 -11.83
N ASP A 397 -3.19 0.32 -11.05
CA ASP A 397 -1.97 0.24 -10.24
C ASP A 397 -0.70 0.20 -11.11
N ILE A 398 -0.73 -0.53 -12.24
CA ILE A 398 0.38 -0.53 -13.21
C ILE A 398 0.57 0.86 -13.82
N ARG A 399 -0.52 1.60 -14.13
CA ARG A 399 -0.43 2.98 -14.63
C ARG A 399 0.21 3.91 -13.61
N LYS A 400 -0.20 3.84 -12.33
CA LYS A 400 0.44 4.59 -11.25
C LYS A 400 1.93 4.25 -11.12
N ARG A 401 2.30 2.96 -11.22
CA ARG A 401 3.71 2.52 -11.24
C ARG A 401 4.48 3.07 -12.44
N ILE A 402 3.88 3.11 -13.63
CA ILE A 402 4.47 3.70 -14.84
C ILE A 402 4.68 5.20 -14.65
N GLU A 403 3.73 5.93 -14.06
CA GLU A 403 3.90 7.35 -13.77
C GLU A 403 5.03 7.61 -12.77
N ASN A 404 5.11 6.81 -11.70
CA ASN A 404 6.20 6.87 -10.75
C ASN A 404 7.55 6.58 -11.42
N LEU A 405 7.65 5.52 -12.23
CA LEU A 405 8.86 5.21 -13.01
C LEU A 405 9.24 6.34 -13.97
N LYS A 406 8.26 6.97 -14.63
CA LYS A 406 8.49 8.12 -15.51
C LYS A 406 9.03 9.31 -14.74
N LYS A 407 8.52 9.57 -13.53
CA LYS A 407 9.03 10.60 -12.63
C LYS A 407 10.49 10.31 -12.25
N THR A 408 10.80 9.08 -11.83
CA THR A 408 12.17 8.66 -11.51
C THR A 408 13.10 8.75 -12.72
N GLN A 409 12.65 8.36 -13.91
CA GLN A 409 13.43 8.50 -15.14
C GLN A 409 13.76 9.96 -15.45
N THR A 410 12.80 10.87 -15.24
CA THR A 410 13.00 12.30 -15.46
C THR A 410 14.03 12.86 -14.47
N GLU A 411 13.99 12.41 -13.22
CA GLU A 411 14.98 12.76 -12.20
C GLU A 411 16.38 12.24 -12.53
N ILE A 412 16.50 10.99 -12.99
CA ILE A 412 17.78 10.41 -13.44
C ILE A 412 18.36 11.19 -14.62
N LEU A 413 17.53 11.58 -15.59
CA LEU A 413 17.97 12.40 -16.73
C LEU A 413 18.49 13.77 -16.25
N SER A 414 17.78 14.42 -15.32
CA SER A 414 18.23 15.68 -14.72
C SER A 414 19.57 15.52 -13.99
N GLN A 415 19.74 14.46 -13.19
CA GLN A 415 20.99 14.18 -12.49
C GLN A 415 22.13 13.88 -13.47
N SER A 416 21.86 13.13 -14.55
CA SER A 416 22.83 12.83 -15.61
C SER A 416 23.31 14.10 -16.32
N GLU A 417 22.40 15.04 -16.57
CA GLU A 417 22.74 16.34 -17.15
C GLU A 417 23.62 17.15 -16.20
N GLU A 418 23.27 17.19 -14.91
CA GLU A 418 24.08 17.85 -13.88
C GLU A 418 25.49 17.24 -13.78
N TYR A 419 25.61 15.92 -13.76
CA TYR A 419 26.91 15.24 -13.73
C TYR A 419 27.73 15.52 -15.00
N THR A 420 27.09 15.59 -16.16
CA THR A 420 27.76 15.94 -17.41
C THR A 420 28.31 17.36 -17.35
N GLN A 421 27.54 18.32 -16.84
CA GLN A 421 28.00 19.70 -16.66
C GLN A 421 29.17 19.79 -15.66
N ARG A 422 29.10 19.09 -14.54
CA ARG A 422 30.20 19.00 -13.55
C ARG A 422 31.47 18.40 -14.18
N LEU A 423 31.33 17.37 -15.02
CA LEU A 423 32.46 16.75 -15.70
C LEU A 423 33.13 17.71 -16.70
N VAL A 424 32.32 18.46 -17.48
CA VAL A 424 32.85 19.48 -18.40
C VAL A 424 33.58 20.60 -17.64
N ALA A 425 33.02 21.06 -16.52
CA ALA A 425 33.67 22.06 -15.67
C ALA A 425 35.02 21.56 -15.12
N ALA A 426 35.06 20.33 -14.60
CA ALA A 426 36.29 19.72 -14.10
C ALA A 426 37.34 19.48 -15.21
N GLN A 427 36.91 19.12 -16.43
CA GLN A 427 37.82 19.01 -17.57
C GLN A 427 38.43 20.35 -17.98
N LYS A 428 37.64 21.43 -17.92
CA LYS A 428 38.12 22.79 -18.18
C LYS A 428 39.12 23.23 -17.12
N GLU A 429 38.80 23.04 -15.85
CA GLU A 429 39.71 23.36 -14.73
C GLU A 429 41.03 22.58 -14.84
N LYS A 430 40.98 21.29 -15.18
CA LYS A 430 42.18 20.48 -15.43
C LYS A 430 43.04 21.07 -16.56
N LYS A 431 42.42 21.55 -17.63
CA LYS A 431 43.14 22.18 -18.75
C LYS A 431 43.79 23.48 -18.31
N ASP A 432 43.06 24.34 -17.61
CA ASP A 432 43.56 25.62 -17.11
C ASP A 432 44.75 25.41 -16.14
N LEU A 433 44.67 24.41 -15.25
CA LEU A 433 45.77 24.04 -14.36
C LEU A 433 46.98 23.47 -15.12
N SER A 434 46.76 22.69 -16.17
CA SER A 434 47.82 22.17 -17.02
C SER A 434 48.55 23.29 -17.78
N ASP A 435 47.81 24.25 -18.32
CA ASP A 435 48.37 25.39 -19.04
C ASP A 435 49.18 26.29 -18.08
N LEU A 436 48.66 26.52 -16.87
CA LEU A 436 49.38 27.24 -15.81
C LEU A 436 50.67 26.52 -15.38
N ALA A 437 50.62 25.18 -15.27
CA ALA A 437 51.80 24.39 -14.93
C ALA A 437 52.89 24.51 -16.02
N GLN A 438 52.51 24.49 -17.30
CA GLN A 438 53.43 24.70 -18.41
C GLN A 438 54.02 26.12 -18.40
N GLU A 439 53.20 27.14 -18.13
CA GLU A 439 53.66 28.53 -18.03
C GLU A 439 54.67 28.70 -16.88
N LEU A 440 54.38 28.12 -15.72
CA LEU A 440 55.30 28.13 -14.58
C LEU A 440 56.60 27.37 -14.88
N GLN A 441 56.52 26.25 -15.59
CA GLN A 441 57.71 25.50 -16.01
C GLN A 441 58.56 26.31 -17.01
N ALA A 442 57.94 27.00 -17.95
CA ALA A 442 58.64 27.89 -18.89
C ALA A 442 59.29 29.08 -18.17
N LYS A 443 58.57 29.71 -17.23
CA LYS A 443 59.11 30.78 -16.37
C LYS A 443 60.28 30.28 -15.52
N TYR A 444 60.17 29.09 -14.94
CA TYR A 444 61.26 28.47 -14.20
C TYR A 444 62.48 28.22 -15.09
N ALA A 445 62.30 27.62 -16.27
CA ALA A 445 63.39 27.38 -17.22
C ALA A 445 64.09 28.67 -17.66
N HIS A 446 63.32 29.74 -17.90
CA HIS A 446 63.84 31.07 -18.20
C HIS A 446 64.62 31.66 -17.01
N LEU A 447 64.09 31.57 -15.79
CA LEU A 447 64.79 32.05 -14.58
C LEU A 447 66.05 31.23 -14.26
N THR A 448 66.09 29.95 -14.60
CA THR A 448 67.24 29.08 -14.28
C THR A 448 68.47 29.45 -15.11
N MET A 449 68.39 30.45 -16.01
CA MET A 449 69.52 31.02 -16.77
C MET A 449 70.41 29.96 -17.44
N LYS A 450 69.85 28.77 -17.76
CA LYS A 450 70.61 27.62 -18.25
C LYS A 450 71.28 27.95 -19.58
N GLU A 451 70.62 28.74 -20.41
CA GLU A 451 71.13 29.24 -21.69
C GLU A 451 72.21 30.31 -21.51
N ASN A 452 72.02 31.27 -20.59
CA ASN A 452 73.05 32.26 -20.25
C ASN A 452 74.32 31.64 -19.66
N LEU A 453 74.17 30.63 -18.80
CA LEU A 453 75.29 29.87 -18.25
C LEU A 453 76.03 29.12 -19.37
N ASN A 454 75.31 28.49 -20.30
CA ASN A 454 75.91 27.77 -21.41
C ASN A 454 76.64 28.70 -22.39
N ASN A 455 76.05 29.85 -22.70
CA ASN A 455 76.68 30.89 -23.53
C ASN A 455 77.94 31.44 -22.86
N THR A 456 77.93 31.62 -21.54
CA THR A 456 79.10 32.08 -20.77
C THR A 456 80.21 31.02 -20.75
N ILE A 457 79.86 29.74 -20.58
CA ILE A 457 80.83 28.62 -20.64
C ILE A 457 81.46 28.51 -22.03
N GLN A 458 80.66 28.66 -23.08
CA GLN A 458 81.13 28.57 -24.47
C GLN A 458 82.03 29.76 -24.83
N ALA A 459 81.64 30.98 -24.46
CA ALA A 459 82.48 32.17 -24.63
C ALA A 459 83.82 32.03 -23.90
N ASN A 460 83.83 31.48 -22.68
CA ASN A 460 85.08 31.23 -21.96
C ASN A 460 85.97 30.17 -22.64
N LYS A 461 85.39 29.15 -23.28
CA LYS A 461 86.15 28.17 -24.07
C LYS A 461 86.77 28.80 -25.31
N GLU A 462 86.03 29.65 -26.00
CA GLU A 462 86.50 30.37 -27.19
C GLU A 462 87.64 31.32 -26.84
N ILE A 463 87.49 32.11 -25.77
CA ILE A 463 88.54 32.98 -25.24
C ILE A 463 89.77 32.15 -24.83
N SER A 464 89.59 30.99 -24.20
CA SER A 464 90.71 30.13 -23.82
C SER A 464 91.45 29.56 -25.04
N SER A 465 90.75 29.27 -26.14
CA SER A 465 91.36 28.82 -27.39
C SER A 465 92.11 29.96 -28.08
N GLU A 466 91.50 31.14 -28.14
CA GLU A 466 92.11 32.33 -28.74
C GLU A 466 93.36 32.75 -27.96
N ASN A 467 93.33 32.66 -26.63
CA ASN A 467 94.51 32.88 -25.81
C ASN A 467 95.63 31.87 -26.08
N ALA A 468 95.32 30.58 -26.28
CA ALA A 468 96.32 29.57 -26.63
C ALA A 468 96.95 29.85 -28.01
N ASP A 469 96.14 30.27 -28.99
CA ASP A 469 96.62 30.66 -30.32
C ASP A 469 97.49 31.93 -30.27
N LEU A 470 97.10 32.92 -29.43
CA LEU A 470 97.89 34.13 -29.20
C LEU A 470 99.21 33.82 -28.49
N GLU A 471 99.22 32.92 -27.50
CA GLU A 471 100.44 32.44 -26.86
C GLU A 471 101.37 31.76 -27.87
N ALA A 472 100.85 30.93 -28.77
CA ALA A 472 101.63 30.31 -29.83
C ALA A 472 102.21 31.35 -30.81
N GLN A 473 101.43 32.37 -31.18
CA GLN A 473 101.90 33.47 -32.02
C GLN A 473 102.98 34.32 -31.32
N ILE A 474 102.84 34.59 -30.03
CA ILE A 474 103.86 35.28 -29.22
C ILE A 474 105.14 34.45 -29.18
N GLU A 475 105.05 33.13 -28.98
CA GLU A 475 106.22 32.25 -28.99
C GLU A 475 106.93 32.24 -30.35
N GLU A 476 106.16 32.22 -31.44
CA GLU A 476 106.70 32.29 -32.80
C GLU A 476 107.39 33.63 -33.10
N ILE A 477 106.76 34.75 -32.71
CA ILE A 477 107.35 36.08 -32.84
C ILE A 477 108.61 36.18 -31.98
N THR A 478 108.59 35.65 -30.75
CA THR A 478 109.76 35.63 -29.86
C THR A 478 110.91 34.86 -30.50
N LYS A 479 110.65 33.69 -31.09
CA LYS A 479 111.67 32.94 -31.88
C LYS A 479 112.16 33.73 -33.09
N LYS A 480 111.28 34.43 -33.81
CA LYS A 480 111.66 35.28 -34.96
C LYS A 480 112.51 36.49 -34.55
N VAL A 481 112.18 37.12 -33.42
CA VAL A 481 112.96 38.22 -32.84
C VAL A 481 114.32 37.73 -32.39
N GLU A 482 114.40 36.60 -31.68
CA GLU A 482 115.66 36.02 -31.24
C GLU A 482 116.54 35.62 -32.43
N GLY A 483 115.96 35.00 -33.47
CA GLY A 483 116.67 34.70 -34.71
C GLY A 483 117.15 35.94 -35.48
N LYS A 484 116.40 37.04 -35.44
CA LYS A 484 116.85 38.34 -36.02
C LYS A 484 117.91 39.02 -35.16
N LYS A 485 117.83 38.91 -33.83
CA LYS A 485 118.83 39.43 -32.89
C LYS A 485 120.18 38.75 -33.10
N GLN A 486 120.20 37.42 -33.23
CA GLN A 486 121.40 36.65 -33.56
C GLN A 486 121.96 36.97 -34.96
N LYS A 487 121.10 37.31 -35.93
CA LYS A 487 121.55 37.78 -37.26
C LYS A 487 122.11 39.21 -37.23
N LEU A 488 121.58 40.09 -36.40
CA LEU A 488 122.11 41.45 -36.18
C LEU A 488 123.45 41.43 -35.44
N GLU A 489 123.63 40.56 -34.45
CA GLU A 489 124.93 40.36 -33.78
C GLU A 489 126.01 39.82 -34.73
N LYS A 490 125.63 39.02 -35.73
CA LYS A 490 126.56 38.55 -36.79
C LYS A 490 126.90 39.62 -37.84
N ILE A 491 126.15 40.71 -37.92
CA ILE A 491 126.41 41.84 -38.85
C ILE A 491 127.08 43.02 -38.11
N SER A 492 126.93 43.12 -36.79
CA SER A 492 127.54 44.18 -35.97
C SER A 492 129.03 43.93 -35.60
N ASN A 493 129.60 42.77 -35.93
CA ASN A 493 131.00 42.42 -35.65
C ASN A 493 131.80 42.09 -36.94
N ALA A 494 131.42 42.68 -38.08
CA ALA A 494 132.20 42.66 -39.32
C ALA A 494 132.61 44.08 -39.72
#